data_AF-A0A8X7N5I3-F1
#
_entry.id   AF-A0A8X7N5I3-F1
#
_cell.length_a   1.000
_cell.length_b   1.000
_cell.length_c   1.000
_cell.angle_alpha   90.00
_cell.angle_beta   90.00
_cell.angle_gamma   90.00
#
_symmetry.space_group_name_H-M   'P 1'
#
loop_
_entity.id
_entity.type
_entity.pdbx_description
1 polymer ?
#
loop_
_entity_poly.entity_id
_entity_poly.type
_entity_poly.pdbx_seq_one_letter_code
_entity_poly.pdbx_strand_id
1 'polypeptide(L)'
;MAVEVSQPPISDTENISGIKRKTSWSAREEARKKQEAAKAKERELAAKRNEVLAKRKEVIKERKQKADEKSRLEAMAAKMGRRKLQRKAKRMGLTKKVAH
;
A
#
# COMPACT_ATOMS: atom_id res chain seq x y z
N MET A 1 68.37 5.68 40.58
CA MET A 1 67.69 4.69 39.73
C MET A 1 66.22 5.07 39.68
N ALA A 2 65.74 5.53 38.53
CA ALA A 2 64.34 5.95 38.37
C ALA A 2 63.47 4.71 38.18
N VAL A 3 62.46 4.55 39.04
CA VAL A 3 61.51 3.43 38.97
C VAL A 3 60.46 3.79 37.93
N GLU A 4 60.52 3.13 36.77
CA GLU A 4 59.48 3.20 35.75
C GLU A 4 58.20 2.57 36.32
N VAL A 5 57.20 3.41 36.61
CA VAL A 5 55.87 2.97 37.00
C VAL A 5 55.16 2.47 35.73
N SER A 6 55.21 1.17 35.49
CA SER A 6 54.41 0.53 34.44
C SER A 6 52.94 0.56 34.85
N GLN A 7 52.15 1.37 34.16
CA GLN A 7 50.69 1.35 34.33
C GLN A 7 50.12 0.04 33.77
N PRO A 8 49.17 -0.60 34.47
CA PRO A 8 48.53 -1.83 34.00
C PRO A 8 47.72 -1.55 32.71
N PRO A 9 47.63 -2.52 31.78
CA PRO A 9 46.87 -2.34 30.55
C PRO A 9 45.40 -2.08 30.88
N ILE A 10 44.85 -1.03 30.27
CA ILE A 10 43.42 -0.67 30.38
C ILE A 10 42.62 -1.88 29.91
N SER A 11 41.91 -2.54 30.83
CA SER A 11 41.05 -3.68 30.47
C SER A 11 39.91 -3.19 29.59
N ASP A 12 39.54 -3.95 28.54
CA ASP A 12 38.44 -3.61 27.61
C ASP A 12 37.08 -3.38 28.29
N THR A 13 36.98 -3.78 29.56
CA THR A 13 35.79 -3.76 30.39
C THR A 13 35.60 -2.46 31.19
N GLU A 14 36.64 -1.64 31.36
CA GLU A 14 36.63 -0.45 32.20
C GLU A 14 36.85 0.83 31.38
N ASN A 15 36.00 1.84 31.60
CA ASN A 15 36.23 3.17 31.04
C ASN A 15 37.28 3.93 31.84
N ILE A 16 37.86 4.98 31.25
CA ILE A 16 38.87 5.88 31.87
C ILE A 16 38.41 6.45 33.22
N SER A 17 37.08 6.52 33.47
CA SER A 17 36.47 6.94 34.73
C SER A 17 36.23 5.82 35.75
N GLY A 18 36.74 4.60 35.52
CA GLY A 18 36.56 3.43 36.41
C GLY A 18 35.18 2.77 36.36
N ILE A 19 34.26 3.25 35.51
CA ILE A 19 32.91 2.69 35.37
C ILE A 19 32.95 1.46 34.45
N LYS A 20 32.59 0.28 34.98
CA LYS A 20 32.46 -0.96 34.21
C LYS A 20 31.36 -0.83 33.15
N ARG A 21 31.68 -1.14 31.90
CA ARG A 21 30.69 -1.14 30.81
C ARG A 21 29.77 -2.35 30.98
N LYS A 22 28.46 -2.11 31.14
CA LYS A 22 27.45 -3.18 31.28
C LYS A 22 27.31 -4.09 30.04
N THR A 23 27.73 -3.61 28.87
CA THR A 23 27.61 -4.31 27.58
C THR A 23 28.84 -4.04 26.73
N SER A 24 29.44 -5.06 26.12
CA SER A 24 30.52 -4.88 25.16
C SER A 24 30.04 -4.17 23.90
N TRP A 25 30.96 -3.52 23.18
CA TRP A 25 30.65 -2.92 21.88
C TRP A 25 30.15 -3.96 20.86
N SER A 26 30.77 -5.16 20.84
CA SER A 26 30.33 -6.25 19.95
C SER A 26 28.88 -6.67 20.21
N ALA A 27 28.46 -6.75 21.47
CA ALA A 27 27.09 -7.09 21.82
C ALA A 27 26.08 -6.03 21.31
N ARG A 28 26.48 -4.75 21.28
CA ARG A 28 25.66 -3.66 20.71
C ARG A 28 25.59 -3.75 19.19
N GLU A 29 26.69 -4.07 18.51
CA GLU A 29 26.69 -4.29 17.07
C GLU A 29 25.83 -5.49 16.67
N GLU A 30 25.93 -6.61 17.39
CA GLU A 30 25.09 -7.78 17.15
C GLU A 30 23.61 -7.47 17.37
N ALA A 31 23.27 -6.73 18.42
CA ALA A 31 21.90 -6.26 18.65
C ALA A 31 21.41 -5.36 17.51
N ARG A 32 22.25 -4.46 17.01
CA ARG A 32 21.92 -3.59 15.87
C ARG A 32 21.70 -4.39 14.58
N LYS A 33 22.59 -5.35 14.26
CA LYS A 33 22.44 -6.25 13.11
C LYS A 33 21.14 -7.06 13.19
N LYS A 34 20.79 -7.59 14.36
CA LYS A 34 19.52 -8.30 14.57
C LYS A 34 18.30 -7.39 14.35
N GLN A 35 18.35 -6.14 14.83
CA GLN A 35 17.28 -5.16 14.61
C GLN A 35 17.14 -4.76 13.14
N GLU A 36 18.26 -4.56 12.43
CA GLU A 36 18.25 -4.25 10.99
C GLU A 36 17.66 -5.41 10.18
N ALA A 37 18.03 -6.64 10.49
CA ALA A 37 17.45 -7.83 9.87
C ALA A 37 15.95 -7.95 10.13
N ALA A 38 15.49 -7.65 11.36
CA ALA A 38 14.06 -7.65 11.69
C ALA A 38 13.29 -6.58 10.89
N LYS A 39 13.82 -5.35 10.82
CA LYS A 39 13.22 -4.25 10.05
C LYS A 39 13.20 -4.53 8.55
N ALA A 40 14.22 -5.18 8.01
CA ALA A 40 14.25 -5.58 6.60
C ALA A 40 13.10 -6.56 6.30
N LYS A 41 12.94 -7.61 7.12
CA LYS A 41 11.84 -8.56 6.99
C LYS A 41 10.46 -7.91 7.13
N GLU A 42 10.31 -6.97 8.06
CA GLU A 42 9.07 -6.21 8.24
C GLU A 42 8.73 -5.40 6.99
N ARG A 43 9.70 -4.68 6.41
CA ARG A 43 9.52 -3.91 5.17
C ARG A 43 9.14 -4.80 4.00
N GLU A 44 9.78 -5.96 3.84
CA GLU A 44 9.43 -6.93 2.80
C GLU A 44 7.99 -7.45 2.93
N LEU A 45 7.56 -7.77 4.15
CA LEU A 45 6.19 -8.22 4.42
C LEU A 45 5.17 -7.10 4.14
N ALA A 46 5.48 -5.87 4.55
CA ALA A 46 4.63 -4.71 4.29
C ALA A 46 4.52 -4.43 2.78
N ALA A 47 5.63 -4.49 2.04
CA ALA A 47 5.65 -4.33 0.59
C ALA A 47 4.76 -5.38 -0.10
N LYS A 48 4.94 -6.67 0.21
CA LYS A 48 4.12 -7.75 -0.33
C LYS A 48 2.63 -7.56 -0.03
N ARG A 49 2.28 -7.14 1.19
CA ARG A 49 0.90 -6.83 1.57
C ARG A 49 0.33 -5.68 0.74
N ASN A 50 1.09 -4.61 0.57
CA ASN A 50 0.67 -3.44 -0.20
C ASN A 50 0.49 -3.76 -1.69
N GLU A 51 1.37 -4.58 -2.27
CA GLU A 51 1.23 -5.04 -3.65
C GLU A 51 -0.06 -5.84 -3.87
N VAL A 52 -0.40 -6.74 -2.95
CA VAL A 52 -1.65 -7.52 -3.02
C VAL A 52 -2.87 -6.59 -2.93
N LEU A 53 -2.84 -5.61 -2.02
CA LEU A 53 -3.91 -4.63 -1.88
C LEU A 53 -4.04 -3.74 -3.13
N ALA A 54 -2.92 -3.33 -3.73
CA ALA A 54 -2.91 -2.54 -4.97
C ALA A 54 -3.54 -3.33 -6.12
N LYS A 55 -3.08 -4.56 -6.36
CA LYS A 55 -3.65 -5.46 -7.38
C LYS A 55 -5.15 -5.67 -7.17
N ARG A 56 -5.59 -5.86 -5.92
CA ARG A 56 -7.02 -6.00 -5.61
C ARG A 56 -7.81 -4.73 -5.94
N LYS A 57 -7.27 -3.54 -5.62
CA LYS A 57 -7.91 -2.26 -5.94
C LYS A 57 -8.04 -2.05 -7.45
N GLU A 58 -7.00 -2.41 -8.21
CA GLU A 58 -6.99 -2.33 -9.67
C GLU A 58 -8.06 -3.22 -10.28
N VAL A 59 -8.12 -4.50 -9.88
CA VAL A 59 -9.14 -5.45 -10.37
C VAL A 59 -10.57 -4.97 -10.07
N ILE A 60 -10.81 -4.43 -8.86
CA ILE A 60 -12.13 -3.89 -8.51
C ILE A 60 -12.46 -2.67 -9.37
N LYS A 61 -11.50 -1.77 -9.58
CA LYS A 61 -11.69 -0.57 -10.40
C LYS A 61 -12.02 -0.94 -11.85
N GLU A 62 -11.28 -1.88 -12.44
CA GLU A 62 -11.54 -2.36 -13.80
C GLU A 62 -12.93 -3.00 -13.93
N ARG A 63 -13.33 -3.83 -12.96
CA ARG A 63 -14.67 -4.44 -12.95
C ARG A 63 -15.77 -3.39 -12.89
N LYS A 64 -15.62 -2.36 -12.06
CA LYS A 64 -16.56 -1.25 -11.98
C LYS A 64 -16.64 -0.50 -13.31
N GLN A 65 -15.50 -0.12 -13.88
CA GLN A 65 -15.47 0.59 -15.17
C GLN A 65 -16.13 -0.21 -16.30
N LYS A 66 -15.88 -1.52 -16.37
CA LYS A 66 -16.54 -2.40 -17.35
C LYS A 66 -18.06 -2.49 -17.13
N ALA A 67 -18.50 -2.58 -15.87
CA ALA A 67 -19.93 -2.61 -15.54
C ALA A 67 -20.61 -1.27 -15.88
N ASP A 68 -19.97 -0.15 -15.55
CA ASP A 68 -20.46 1.20 -15.81
C ASP A 68 -20.58 1.44 -17.32
N GLU A 69 -19.56 1.10 -18.11
CA GLU A 69 -19.60 1.26 -19.57
C GLU A 69 -20.67 0.37 -20.20
N LYS A 70 -20.81 -0.88 -19.73
CA LYS A 70 -21.89 -1.77 -20.18
C LYS A 70 -23.26 -1.15 -19.88
N SER A 71 -23.48 -0.66 -18.67
CA SER A 71 -24.74 -0.01 -18.27
C SER A 71 -25.04 1.23 -19.12
N ARG A 72 -24.01 2.01 -19.47
CA ARG A 72 -24.12 3.19 -20.32
C ARG A 72 -24.53 2.81 -21.74
N LEU A 73 -23.94 1.78 -22.32
CA LEU A 73 -24.27 1.28 -23.65
C LEU A 73 -25.71 0.72 -23.68
N GLU A 74 -26.10 -0.06 -22.68
CA GLU A 74 -27.47 -0.57 -22.54
C GLU A 74 -28.49 0.58 -22.42
N ALA A 75 -28.20 1.59 -21.60
CA ALA A 75 -29.05 2.77 -21.48
C ALA A 75 -29.15 3.55 -22.81
N MET A 76 -28.05 3.67 -23.56
CA MET A 76 -28.05 4.31 -24.88
C MET A 76 -28.87 3.50 -25.89
N ALA A 77 -28.70 2.18 -25.93
CA ALA A 77 -29.48 1.28 -26.79
C ALA A 77 -30.98 1.37 -26.46
N ALA A 78 -31.35 1.34 -25.18
CA ALA A 78 -32.72 1.52 -24.73
C ALA A 78 -33.28 2.89 -25.14
N LYS A 79 -32.50 3.97 -25.00
CA LYS A 79 -32.89 5.31 -25.45
C LYS A 79 -33.13 5.37 -26.96
N MET A 80 -32.28 4.74 -27.76
CA MET A 80 -32.43 4.68 -29.21
C MET A 80 -33.66 3.84 -29.62
N GLY A 81 -33.88 2.70 -28.96
CA GLY A 81 -35.09 1.89 -29.12
C GLY A 81 -36.35 2.69 -28.82
N ARG A 82 -36.40 3.38 -27.68
CA ARG A 82 -37.51 4.28 -27.31
C ARG A 82 -37.72 5.38 -28.35
N ARG A 83 -36.66 6.03 -28.83
CA ARG A 83 -36.74 7.05 -29.90
C ARG A 83 -37.29 6.48 -31.21
N LYS A 84 -36.90 5.26 -31.60
CA LYS A 84 -37.40 4.58 -32.80
C LYS A 84 -38.89 4.26 -32.66
N LEU A 85 -39.32 3.75 -31.52
CA LEU A 85 -40.73 3.49 -31.22
C LEU A 85 -41.56 4.78 -31.24
N GLN A 86 -41.07 5.86 -30.62
CA GLN A 86 -41.72 7.17 -30.67
C GLN A 86 -41.88 7.68 -32.11
N ARG A 87 -40.86 7.54 -32.97
CA ARG A 87 -40.96 7.92 -34.39
C ARG A 87 -42.03 7.11 -35.11
N LYS A 88 -42.11 5.78 -34.86
CA LYS A 88 -43.17 4.93 -35.42
C LYS A 88 -44.55 5.36 -34.93
N ALA A 89 -44.73 5.60 -33.63
CA ALA A 89 -46.00 6.08 -33.07
C ALA A 89 -46.45 7.40 -33.72
N LYS A 90 -45.51 8.35 -33.90
CA LYS A 90 -45.78 9.62 -34.62
C LYS A 90 -46.23 9.39 -36.06
N ARG A 91 -45.56 8.50 -36.82
CA ARG A 91 -45.97 8.17 -38.20
C ARG A 91 -47.36 7.54 -38.26
N MET A 92 -47.70 6.72 -37.28
CA MET A 92 -49.02 6.09 -37.17
C MET A 92 -50.09 7.04 -36.62
N GLY A 93 -49.76 8.31 -36.35
CA GLY A 93 -50.71 9.27 -35.76
C GLY A 93 -51.14 8.93 -34.33
N LEU A 94 -50.47 7.99 -33.66
CA LEU A 94 -50.72 7.60 -32.28
C LEU A 94 -50.09 8.65 -31.34
N THR A 95 -50.73 9.80 -31.25
CA THR A 95 -50.41 10.83 -30.26
C THR A 95 -51.32 10.70 -29.05
N LYS A 96 -50.89 11.22 -27.90
CA LYS A 96 -51.76 11.29 -26.72
C LYS A 96 -52.98 12.12 -27.13
N LYS A 97 -54.19 11.51 -27.11
CA LYS A 97 -55.42 12.27 -27.22
C LYS A 97 -55.43 13.29 -26.09
N VAL A 98 -55.42 14.57 -26.46
CA VAL A 98 -55.71 15.66 -25.53
C VAL A 98 -57.23 15.63 -25.38
N ALA A 99 -57.72 15.18 -24.23
CA ALA A 99 -59.13 15.34 -23.89
C ALA A 99 -59.34 16.82 -23.59
N HIS A 100 -60.13 17.49 -24.43
CA HIS A 100 -60.66 18.82 -24.18
C HIS A 100 -61.97 18.69 -23.39
#